data_AF-A0A953G8T7-F1
#
_entry.id   AF-A0A953G8T7-F1
#
_cell.length_a   1.000
_cell.length_b   1.000
_cell.length_c   1.000
_cell.angle_alpha   90.00
_cell.angle_beta   90.00
_cell.angle_gamma   90.00
#
_symmetry.space_group_name_H-M   'P 1'
#
loop_
_entity.id
_entity.type
_entity.pdbx_description
1 polymer ?
#
loop_
_entity_poly.entity_id
_entity_poly.type
_entity_poly.pdbx_seq_one_letter_code
_entity_poly.pdbx_strand_id
1 'polypeptide(L)'
;MSEPLSQSELSQPFTYDPALAKKICIQIAQGYELEKLCEDDPTLPPADQIMIWLLEEPEFYTLYMKARRIQSDMMVDKVVQIVKRTQSFLADHEKSLSISQRFTYTRMLISTMKWIACKLNPEKYGTTKRNPNIDKLKQIEIQAIKRSVDKNQVHNSELKIS
;
A
#
# COMPACT_ATOMS: atom_id res chain seq x y z
N MET A 1 -7.09 1.51 -43.72
CA MET A 1 -5.62 1.74 -43.79
C MET A 1 -5.31 2.75 -42.71
N SER A 2 -4.91 2.28 -41.54
CA SER A 2 -4.53 3.15 -40.42
C SER A 2 -3.02 3.35 -40.50
N GLU A 3 -2.62 4.61 -40.62
CA GLU A 3 -1.22 5.03 -40.70
C GLU A 3 -0.49 4.59 -39.43
N PRO A 4 0.68 3.90 -39.52
CA PRO A 4 1.43 3.52 -38.35
C PRO A 4 2.02 4.78 -37.71
N LEU A 5 1.67 5.03 -36.45
CA LEU A 5 2.12 6.16 -35.65
C LEU A 5 3.66 6.28 -35.68
N SER A 6 4.15 7.50 -35.89
CA SER A 6 5.58 7.82 -36.05
C SER A 6 6.34 7.58 -34.75
N GLN A 7 7.53 6.98 -34.84
CA GLN A 7 8.43 6.73 -33.70
C GLN A 7 8.82 8.01 -32.92
N SER A 8 8.57 9.20 -33.46
CA SER A 8 8.77 10.47 -32.76
C SER A 8 7.68 10.81 -31.73
N GLU A 9 6.47 10.26 -31.87
CA GLU A 9 5.37 10.48 -30.92
C GLU A 9 5.55 9.67 -29.63
N LEU A 10 6.37 8.61 -29.67
CA LEU A 10 6.76 7.80 -28.50
C LEU A 10 7.69 8.55 -27.52
N SER A 11 8.08 9.78 -27.87
CA SER A 11 9.06 10.58 -27.13
C SER A 11 8.51 11.93 -26.67
N GLN A 12 7.19 12.07 -26.50
CA GLN A 12 6.70 13.15 -25.64
C GLN A 12 7.13 12.83 -24.21
N PRO A 13 8.05 13.60 -23.59
CA PRO A 13 8.29 13.44 -22.17
C PRO A 13 6.99 13.81 -21.48
N PHE A 14 6.29 12.82 -20.94
CA PHE A 14 5.21 13.05 -19.98
C PHE A 14 5.84 13.85 -18.83
N THR A 15 5.67 15.16 -18.91
CA THR A 15 6.21 16.09 -17.93
C THR A 15 5.37 15.95 -16.67
N TYR A 16 6.03 15.97 -15.52
CA TYR A 16 5.33 15.86 -14.24
C TYR A 16 4.28 16.96 -14.10
N ASP A 17 3.04 16.54 -13.87
CA ASP A 17 1.91 17.41 -13.56
C ASP A 17 1.31 16.99 -12.20
N PRO A 18 1.37 17.86 -11.17
CA PRO A 18 0.77 17.61 -9.87
C PRO A 18 -0.74 17.30 -9.90
N ALA A 19 -1.49 17.91 -10.83
CA ALA A 19 -2.93 17.68 -10.96
C ALA A 19 -3.21 16.26 -11.47
N LEU A 20 -2.45 15.82 -12.47
CA LEU A 20 -2.51 14.48 -13.02
C LEU A 20 -2.06 13.43 -11.99
N ALA A 21 -0.96 13.68 -11.28
CA ALA A 21 -0.47 12.86 -10.18
C ALA A 21 -1.55 12.64 -9.11
N LYS A 22 -2.27 13.71 -8.73
CA LYS A 22 -3.40 13.62 -7.79
C LYS A 22 -4.56 12.79 -8.34
N LYS A 23 -4.91 12.94 -9.62
CA LYS A 23 -5.95 12.12 -10.28
C LYS A 23 -5.59 10.64 -10.20
N ILE A 24 -4.34 10.28 -10.51
CA ILE A 24 -3.82 8.91 -10.42
C ILE A 24 -3.96 8.39 -8.98
N CYS A 25 -3.53 9.17 -7.97
CA CYS A 25 -3.67 8.78 -6.57
C CYS A 25 -5.12 8.51 -6.15
N ILE A 26 -6.10 9.29 -6.63
CA ILE A 26 -7.52 9.07 -6.33
C ILE A 26 -7.98 7.72 -6.91
N GLN A 27 -7.61 7.39 -8.15
CA GLN A 27 -7.97 6.12 -8.78
C GLN A 27 -7.32 4.92 -8.05
N ILE A 28 -6.03 5.04 -7.71
CA ILE A 28 -5.34 4.02 -6.91
C ILE A 28 -6.06 3.82 -5.57
N ALA A 29 -6.44 4.91 -4.88
CA ALA A 29 -7.17 4.84 -3.62
C ALA A 29 -8.53 4.12 -3.75
N GLN A 30 -9.20 4.21 -4.90
CA GLN A 30 -10.46 3.52 -5.19
C GLN A 30 -10.29 2.01 -5.47
N GLY A 31 -9.04 1.52 -5.57
CA GLY A 31 -8.77 0.10 -5.80
C GLY A 31 -8.41 -0.25 -7.23
N TYR A 32 -8.06 0.72 -8.08
CA TYR A 32 -7.49 0.44 -9.40
C TYR A 32 -6.02 0.02 -9.28
N GLU A 33 -5.61 -0.90 -10.13
CA GLU A 33 -4.22 -1.29 -10.31
C GLU A 33 -3.54 -0.30 -11.24
N LEU A 34 -2.26 0.02 -10.99
CA LEU A 34 -1.55 1.07 -11.73
C LEU A 34 -1.41 0.70 -13.21
N GLU A 35 -0.98 -0.52 -13.50
CA GLU A 35 -0.83 -1.02 -14.87
C GLU A 35 -2.17 -0.99 -15.62
N LYS A 36 -3.21 -1.56 -15.01
CA LYS A 36 -4.56 -1.56 -15.59
C LYS A 36 -5.09 -0.14 -15.85
N LEU A 37 -4.84 0.78 -14.93
CA LEU A 37 -5.24 2.18 -15.07
C LEU A 37 -4.55 2.85 -16.27
N CYS A 38 -3.26 2.60 -16.46
CA CYS A 38 -2.50 3.12 -17.62
C CYS A 38 -2.95 2.47 -18.94
N GLU A 39 -3.33 1.18 -18.93
CA GLU A 39 -3.88 0.51 -20.10
C GLU A 39 -5.28 1.04 -20.49
N ASP A 40 -6.12 1.33 -19.50
CA ASP A 40 -7.52 1.71 -19.72
C ASP A 40 -7.69 3.18 -20.10
N ASP A 41 -6.77 4.07 -19.69
CA ASP A 41 -6.80 5.51 -20.00
C ASP A 41 -5.53 5.95 -20.75
N PRO A 42 -5.57 6.05 -22.10
CA PRO A 42 -4.43 6.48 -22.92
C PRO A 42 -3.95 7.91 -22.65
N THR A 43 -4.71 8.70 -21.90
CA THR A 43 -4.30 10.06 -21.52
C THR A 43 -3.33 10.05 -20.34
N LEU A 44 -3.18 8.92 -19.66
CA LEU A 44 -2.26 8.76 -18.55
C LEU A 44 -0.85 8.37 -19.04
N PRO A 45 0.20 8.75 -18.29
CA PRO A 45 1.54 8.27 -18.57
C PRO A 45 1.62 6.76 -18.40
N PRO A 46 2.55 6.09 -19.12
CA PRO A 46 2.83 4.68 -18.89
C PRO A 46 3.32 4.46 -17.46
N ALA A 47 3.13 3.23 -16.95
CA ALA A 47 3.48 2.88 -15.57
C ALA A 47 4.95 3.22 -15.23
N ASP A 48 5.87 2.99 -16.16
CA ASP A 48 7.30 3.31 -16.01
C ASP A 48 7.54 4.79 -15.74
N GLN A 49 6.82 5.68 -16.43
CA GLN A 49 6.94 7.12 -16.22
C GLN A 49 6.41 7.52 -14.84
N ILE A 50 5.30 6.92 -14.40
CA ILE A 50 4.75 7.16 -13.05
C ILE A 50 5.74 6.67 -11.99
N MET A 51 6.43 5.54 -12.23
CA MET A 51 7.49 5.07 -11.34
C MET A 51 8.66 6.06 -11.27
N ILE A 52 9.06 6.65 -12.39
CA ILE A 52 10.09 7.72 -12.41
C ILE A 52 9.62 8.91 -11.56
N TRP A 53 8.39 9.39 -11.75
CA TRP A 53 7.85 10.49 -10.93
C TRP A 53 7.82 10.16 -9.43
N LEU A 54 7.55 8.91 -9.05
CA LEU A 54 7.59 8.47 -7.65
C LEU A 54 9.00 8.49 -7.05
N LEU A 55 10.04 8.35 -7.88
CA LEU A 55 11.43 8.41 -7.45
C LEU A 55 11.95 9.85 -7.39
N GLU A 56 11.50 10.71 -8.31
CA GLU A 56 12.00 12.07 -8.46
C GLU A 56 11.23 13.11 -7.62
N GLU A 57 9.94 12.87 -7.33
CA GLU A 57 9.05 13.84 -6.68
C GLU A 57 8.58 13.36 -5.28
N PRO A 58 9.20 13.81 -4.17
CA PRO A 58 8.89 13.35 -2.82
C PRO A 58 7.45 13.63 -2.36
N GLU A 59 6.86 14.73 -2.83
CA GLU A 59 5.47 15.09 -2.53
C GLU A 59 4.50 14.10 -3.18
N PHE A 60 4.77 13.71 -4.42
CA PHE A 60 3.97 12.70 -5.12
C PHE A 60 4.11 11.34 -4.46
N TYR A 61 5.32 10.93 -4.11
CA TYR A 61 5.55 9.69 -3.36
C TYR A 61 4.71 9.63 -2.07
N THR A 62 4.72 10.73 -1.30
CA THR A 62 3.96 10.82 -0.05
C THR A 62 2.45 10.70 -0.30
N LEU A 63 1.93 11.38 -1.33
CA LEU A 63 0.52 11.30 -1.70
C LEU A 63 0.14 9.89 -2.18
N TYR A 64 1.00 9.27 -2.98
CA TYR A 64 0.82 7.93 -3.51
C TYR A 64 0.80 6.87 -2.39
N MET A 65 1.69 6.99 -1.40
CA MET A 65 1.69 6.11 -0.24
C MET A 65 0.41 6.26 0.60
N LYS A 66 -0.13 7.47 0.74
CA LYS A 66 -1.45 7.70 1.36
C LYS A 66 -2.56 7.05 0.54
N ALA A 67 -2.54 7.19 -0.78
CA ALA A 67 -3.51 6.55 -1.67
C ALA A 67 -3.48 5.02 -1.53
N ARG A 68 -2.30 4.41 -1.48
CA ARG A 68 -2.13 2.96 -1.26
C ARG A 68 -2.65 2.51 0.11
N ARG A 69 -2.53 3.33 1.16
CA ARG A 69 -3.17 3.05 2.45
C ARG A 69 -4.70 3.08 2.34
N ILE A 70 -5.28 4.07 1.67
CA ILE A 70 -6.74 4.12 1.46
C ILE A 70 -7.21 2.95 0.58
N GLN A 71 -6.42 2.57 -0.41
CA GLN A 71 -6.68 1.39 -1.26
C GLN A 71 -6.88 0.12 -0.43
N SER A 72 -6.13 -0.04 0.66
CA SER A 72 -6.29 -1.19 1.56
C SER A 72 -7.68 -1.26 2.20
N ASP A 73 -8.26 -0.11 2.55
CA ASP A 73 -9.63 -0.03 3.08
C ASP A 73 -10.65 -0.46 2.03
N MET A 74 -10.51 0.04 0.80
CA MET A 74 -11.38 -0.35 -0.32
C MET A 74 -11.28 -1.85 -0.65
N MET A 75 -10.09 -2.44 -0.57
CA MET A 75 -9.91 -3.88 -0.76
C MET A 75 -10.66 -4.69 0.32
N VAL A 76 -10.60 -4.26 1.57
CA VAL A 76 -11.30 -4.93 2.68
C VAL A 76 -12.82 -4.84 2.50
N ASP A 77 -13.35 -3.68 2.10
CA ASP A 77 -14.79 -3.53 1.84
C ASP A 77 -15.25 -4.44 0.67
N LYS A 78 -14.43 -4.56 -0.38
CA LYS A 78 -14.70 -5.45 -1.52
C LYS A 78 -14.71 -6.94 -1.14
N VAL A 79 -13.95 -7.37 -0.12
CA VAL A 79 -13.95 -8.76 0.35
C VAL A 79 -15.35 -9.22 0.76
N VAL A 80 -16.11 -8.37 1.47
CA VAL A 80 -17.48 -8.69 1.90
C VAL A 80 -18.39 -8.92 0.68
N GLN A 81 -18.24 -8.10 -0.36
CA GLN A 81 -19.01 -8.25 -1.59
C GLN A 81 -18.65 -9.54 -2.34
N ILE A 82 -17.36 -9.88 -2.41
CA ILE A 82 -16.88 -11.12 -3.03
C ILE A 82 -17.48 -12.33 -2.31
N VAL A 83 -17.46 -12.35 -0.98
CA VAL A 83 -18.04 -13.45 -0.19
C VAL A 83 -19.54 -13.60 -0.46
N LYS A 84 -20.30 -12.49 -0.44
CA LYS A 84 -21.74 -12.52 -0.72
C LYS A 84 -22.06 -13.04 -2.13
N ARG A 85 -21.30 -12.60 -3.13
CA ARG A 85 -21.42 -13.11 -4.51
C ARG A 85 -21.12 -14.60 -4.58
N THR A 86 -20.05 -15.06 -3.94
CA THR A 86 -19.74 -16.50 -3.89
C THR A 86 -20.84 -17.29 -3.21
N GLN A 87 -21.44 -16.78 -2.13
CA GLN A 87 -22.55 -17.42 -1.44
C GLN A 87 -23.81 -17.54 -2.32
N SER A 88 -24.17 -16.51 -3.10
CA SER A 88 -25.35 -16.60 -3.98
C SER A 88 -25.20 -17.71 -5.03
N PHE A 89 -24.00 -17.92 -5.57
CA PHE A 89 -23.74 -19.02 -6.51
C PHE A 89 -23.82 -20.41 -5.87
N LEU A 90 -23.71 -20.54 -4.55
CA LEU A 90 -23.90 -21.82 -3.86
C LEU A 90 -25.38 -22.21 -3.76
N ALA A 91 -26.29 -21.23 -3.83
CA ALA A 91 -27.73 -21.48 -3.84
C ALA A 91 -28.22 -21.98 -5.21
N ASP A 92 -27.49 -21.66 -6.28
CA ASP A 92 -27.74 -22.17 -7.63
C ASP A 92 -27.06 -23.55 -7.81
N HIS A 93 -27.80 -24.62 -7.55
CA HIS A 93 -27.33 -26.01 -7.47
C HIS A 93 -26.85 -26.65 -8.80
N GLU A 94 -26.74 -25.92 -9.90
CA GLU A 94 -26.65 -26.52 -11.24
C GLU A 94 -25.25 -27.05 -11.63
N LYS A 95 -24.15 -26.68 -10.94
CA LYS A 95 -22.78 -27.11 -11.30
C LYS A 95 -21.85 -27.36 -10.10
N SER A 96 -21.93 -28.55 -9.50
CA SER A 96 -21.12 -28.98 -8.35
C SER A 96 -19.59 -28.86 -8.54
N LEU A 97 -19.04 -29.22 -9.71
CA LEU A 97 -17.60 -29.07 -10.00
C LEU A 97 -17.15 -27.60 -10.13
N SER A 98 -18.02 -26.72 -10.63
CA SER A 98 -17.76 -25.28 -10.73
C SER A 98 -17.75 -24.61 -9.35
N ILE A 99 -18.57 -25.12 -8.42
CA ILE A 99 -18.68 -24.61 -7.06
C ILE A 99 -17.36 -24.77 -6.28
N SER A 100 -16.74 -25.95 -6.32
CA SER A 100 -15.48 -26.22 -5.58
C SER A 100 -14.31 -25.36 -6.09
N GLN A 101 -14.15 -25.25 -7.41
CA GLN A 101 -13.13 -24.39 -8.03
C GLN A 101 -13.36 -22.91 -7.66
N ARG A 102 -14.61 -22.44 -7.72
CA ARG A 102 -14.98 -21.07 -7.36
C ARG A 102 -14.71 -20.78 -5.89
N PHE A 103 -15.04 -21.69 -4.99
CA PHE A 103 -14.75 -21.52 -3.57
C PHE A 103 -13.24 -21.42 -3.31
N THR A 104 -12.45 -22.30 -3.94
CA THR A 104 -10.98 -22.28 -3.84
C THR A 104 -10.43 -20.95 -4.35
N TYR A 105 -10.88 -20.51 -5.53
CA TYR A 105 -10.50 -19.22 -6.10
C TYR A 105 -10.87 -18.04 -5.19
N THR A 106 -12.10 -18.01 -4.67
CA THR A 106 -12.54 -16.98 -3.72
C THR A 106 -11.68 -16.98 -2.47
N ARG A 107 -11.37 -18.15 -1.91
CA ARG A 107 -10.49 -18.26 -0.73
C ARG A 107 -9.09 -17.74 -1.02
N MET A 108 -8.51 -18.06 -2.19
CA MET A 108 -7.21 -17.53 -2.61
C MET A 108 -7.26 -16.01 -2.73
N LEU A 109 -8.27 -15.47 -3.41
CA LEU A 109 -8.46 -14.03 -3.59
C LEU A 109 -8.56 -13.30 -2.25
N ILE A 110 -9.40 -13.79 -1.33
CA ILE A 110 -9.53 -13.21 0.03
C ILE A 110 -8.20 -13.25 0.77
N SER A 111 -7.46 -14.35 0.67
CA SER A 111 -6.15 -14.49 1.35
C SER A 111 -5.14 -13.49 0.81
N THR A 112 -5.07 -13.33 -0.52
CA THR A 112 -4.22 -12.34 -1.20
C THR A 112 -4.60 -10.92 -0.81
N MET A 113 -5.89 -10.55 -0.86
CA MET A 113 -6.36 -9.21 -0.50
C MET A 113 -6.06 -8.89 0.96
N LYS A 114 -6.25 -9.84 1.89
CA LYS A 114 -5.87 -9.67 3.29
C LYS A 114 -4.36 -9.44 3.45
N TRP A 115 -3.54 -10.23 2.76
CA TRP A 115 -2.08 -10.07 2.81
C TRP A 115 -1.65 -8.69 2.29
N ILE A 116 -2.20 -8.24 1.16
CA ILE A 116 -1.93 -6.91 0.60
C ILE A 116 -2.36 -5.83 1.58
N ALA A 117 -3.57 -5.91 2.14
CA ALA A 117 -4.08 -4.92 3.08
C ALA A 117 -3.18 -4.80 4.33
N CYS A 118 -2.69 -5.93 4.87
CA CYS A 118 -1.72 -5.93 5.97
C CYS A 118 -0.40 -5.26 5.60
N LYS A 119 0.06 -5.37 4.35
CA LYS A 119 1.32 -4.77 3.88
C LYS A 119 1.17 -3.27 3.60
N LEU A 120 0.04 -2.87 3.01
CA LEU A 120 -0.23 -1.47 2.68
C LEU A 120 -0.57 -0.63 3.91
N ASN A 121 -1.26 -1.21 4.90
CA ASN A 121 -1.63 -0.53 6.14
C ASN A 121 -1.46 -1.44 7.37
N PRO A 122 -0.20 -1.67 7.81
CA PRO A 122 0.10 -2.58 8.91
C PRO A 122 -0.41 -2.07 10.26
N GLU A 123 -0.61 -0.76 10.44
CA GLU A 123 -1.13 -0.19 11.67
C GLU A 123 -2.60 -0.60 11.91
N LYS A 124 -3.41 -0.60 10.83
CA LYS A 124 -4.83 -0.92 10.90
C LYS A 124 -5.11 -2.42 10.74
N TYR A 125 -4.43 -3.08 9.80
CA TYR A 125 -4.73 -4.47 9.42
C TYR A 125 -3.65 -5.47 9.82
N GLY A 126 -2.52 -5.01 10.36
CA GLY A 126 -1.45 -5.90 10.78
C GLY A 126 -1.91 -6.88 11.85
N THR A 127 -1.37 -8.10 11.80
CA THR A 127 -1.55 -9.14 12.82
C THR A 127 -0.73 -8.83 14.05
N THR A 128 -1.01 -7.69 14.68
CA THR A 128 -0.36 -7.29 15.91
C THR A 128 -0.98 -8.06 17.07
N LYS A 129 -0.37 -9.19 17.47
CA LYS A 129 -0.39 -9.56 18.88
C LYS A 129 0.53 -8.57 19.60
N ARG A 130 0.01 -7.38 19.92
CA ARG A 130 0.73 -6.39 20.75
C ARG A 130 0.97 -7.10 22.09
N ASN A 131 2.20 -7.49 22.39
CA ASN A 131 2.53 -7.95 23.73
C ASN A 131 2.78 -6.69 24.59
N PRO A 132 1.85 -6.28 25.46
CA PRO A 132 1.96 -5.03 26.22
C PRO A 132 3.19 -5.01 27.15
N ASN A 133 3.81 -6.15 27.43
CA ASN A 133 5.03 -6.21 28.22
C ASN A 133 6.28 -5.77 27.44
N ILE A 134 6.33 -5.93 26.12
CA ILE A 134 7.53 -5.57 25.33
C ILE A 134 7.72 -4.05 25.29
N ASP A 135 6.64 -3.29 25.14
CA ASP A 135 6.71 -1.82 25.12
C ASP A 135 7.11 -1.27 26.50
N LYS A 136 6.62 -1.87 27.59
CA LYS A 136 7.05 -1.51 28.95
C LYS A 136 8.54 -1.81 29.17
N LEU A 137 9.02 -2.98 28.71
CA LEU A 137 10.44 -3.36 28.84
C LEU A 137 11.34 -2.40 28.06
N LYS A 138 10.97 -2.05 26.82
CA LYS A 138 11.71 -1.05 26.02
C LYS A 138 11.76 0.32 26.70
N GLN A 139 10.66 0.77 27.31
CA GLN A 139 10.63 2.05 28.04
C GLN A 139 11.52 2.02 29.28
N ILE A 140 11.52 0.91 30.03
CA ILE A 140 12.39 0.73 31.20
C ILE A 140 13.86 0.74 30.78
N GLU A 141 14.21 0.07 29.69
CA GLU A 141 15.57 0.00 29.16
C GLU A 141 16.07 1.37 28.67
N ILE A 142 15.24 2.10 27.92
CA ILE A 142 15.53 3.48 27.50
C ILE A 142 15.75 4.39 28.72
N GLN A 143 14.93 4.23 29.78
CA GLN A 143 15.03 5.06 30.97
C GLN A 143 16.26 4.71 31.83
N ALA A 144 16.67 3.44 31.86
CA ALA A 144 17.91 3.00 32.48
C ALA A 144 19.14 3.55 31.75
N ILE A 145 19.16 3.51 30.42
CA ILE A 145 20.24 4.06 29.59
C ILE A 145 20.38 5.56 29.81
N LYS A 146 19.27 6.32 29.79
CA LYS A 146 19.28 7.77 30.04
C LYS A 146 19.90 8.12 31.40
N ARG A 147 19.47 7.43 32.47
CA ARG A 147 20.03 7.63 33.82
C ARG A 147 21.53 7.36 33.89
N SER A 148 22.03 6.36 33.17
CA SER A 148 23.46 6.05 33.12
C SER A 148 24.26 7.11 32.35
N VAL A 149 23.70 7.65 31.26
CA VAL A 149 24.31 8.75 30.49
C VAL A 149 24.37 10.03 31.33
N ASP A 150 23.29 10.37 32.04
CA ASP A 150 23.24 11.56 32.90
C ASP A 150 24.27 11.48 34.03
N LYS A 151 24.41 10.31 34.68
CA LYS A 151 25.44 10.08 35.71
C LYS A 151 26.86 10.24 35.18
N ASN A 152 27.13 9.74 33.99
CA ASN A 152 28.46 9.85 33.37
C ASN A 152 28.78 11.28 32.92
N GLN A 153 27.77 12.08 32.52
CA GLN A 153 27.96 13.50 32.22
C GLN A 153 28.29 14.31 33.48
N VAL A 154 27.57 14.09 34.59
CA VAL A 154 27.82 14.76 35.87
C VAL A 154 29.21 14.45 36.41
N HIS A 155 29.61 13.17 36.38
CA HIS A 155 30.95 12.75 36.81
C HIS A 155 32.08 13.37 35.97
N ASN A 156 31.91 13.47 34.66
CA ASN A 156 32.88 14.10 33.77
C ASN A 156 32.94 15.64 33.90
N SER A 157 31.86 16.29 34.36
CA SER A 157 31.88 17.72 34.66
C SER A 157 32.60 18.04 35.97
N GLU A 158 32.48 17.18 36.99
CA GLU A 158 33.17 17.36 38.28
C GLU A 158 34.69 17.18 38.16
N LEU A 159 35.14 16.25 37.30
CA LEU A 159 36.57 16.03 37.03
C LEU A 159 37.25 17.14 36.22
N LYS A 160 36.49 18.01 35.55
CA LYS A 160 37.04 19.14 34.75
C LYS A 160 37.20 20.43 35.54
N ILE A 161 36.71 20.49 36.78
CA ILE A 161 36.72 21.69 37.65
C ILE A 161 37.80 21.60 38.74
N SER A 162 38.52 20.46 38.85
CA SER A 162 39.76 20.30 39.65
C SER A 162 41.00 20.43 38.78
#